data_AF-A0A6T6NRR1-F1
#
_entry.id   AF-A0A6T6NRR1-F1
#
_cell.length_a   1.000
_cell.length_b   1.000
_cell.length_c   1.000
_cell.angle_alpha   90.00
_cell.angle_beta   90.00
_cell.angle_gamma   90.00
#
_symmetry.space_group_name_H-M   'P 1'
#
loop_
_entity.id
_entity.type
_entity.pdbx_description
1 polymer ?
#
loop_
_entity_poly.entity_id
_entity_poly.type
_entity_poly.pdbx_seq_one_letter_code
_entity_poly.pdbx_strand_id
1 'polypeptide(L)'
;MEMRGYVISLVVLVLVGSGCGKDGLVPLLSDEGMKLLDGSRGSGREYVELSANLQTQVNQAFCGVATAATLLNMLEVRNRPVDELYDPYHFFTQKDIFDVDCVRAVNSHGNPSGMDYDYVLHHGLSLGQVSGMLACFANVTVYRTPSFNVQAFRETVKQSLHSGAGIAVNVDRYTLQQVGGGHFSPIAAFNEKLDMMLFMDVARYKYSPAWIPVEKLYDAMNTVDPSEDAKRGWLVARRPPNAKPKKVIGQLELGAGAASGTGQLDAGQQRPGLVPILVGPTIAVVLVASVAAAMLKRRQVYREIGNI
;
A
#
# COMPACT_ATOMS: atom_id res chain seq x y z
N MET A 1 52.09 -0.59 -57.90
CA MET A 1 51.88 0.37 -56.79
C MET A 1 50.41 0.71 -56.75
N GLU A 2 49.62 -0.02 -55.97
CA GLU A 2 48.23 0.32 -55.66
C GLU A 2 48.15 0.79 -54.22
N MET A 3 47.79 2.05 -54.01
CA MET A 3 47.50 2.60 -52.68
C MET A 3 46.04 2.30 -52.31
N ARG A 4 45.83 1.43 -51.32
CA ARG A 4 44.53 1.29 -50.66
C ARG A 4 44.32 2.44 -49.68
N GLY A 5 43.37 3.32 -49.97
CA GLY A 5 42.90 4.35 -49.05
C GLY A 5 42.07 3.74 -47.91
N TYR A 6 42.42 4.07 -46.67
CA TYR A 6 41.63 3.78 -45.49
C TYR A 6 40.56 4.85 -45.31
N VAL A 7 39.28 4.47 -45.40
CA VAL A 7 38.16 5.32 -45.01
C VAL A 7 37.99 5.20 -43.49
N ILE A 8 38.30 6.27 -42.77
CA ILE A 8 38.04 6.36 -41.33
C ILE A 8 36.55 6.66 -41.16
N SER A 9 35.78 5.66 -40.77
CA SER A 9 34.37 5.80 -40.45
C SER A 9 34.25 6.43 -39.05
N LEU A 10 33.84 7.69 -39.00
CA LEU A 10 33.59 8.44 -37.77
C LEU A 10 32.28 7.93 -37.16
N VAL A 11 32.37 7.01 -36.20
CA VAL A 11 31.23 6.56 -35.42
C VAL A 11 30.87 7.66 -34.42
N VAL A 12 29.83 8.43 -34.72
CA VAL A 12 29.18 9.32 -33.77
C VAL A 12 28.47 8.44 -32.74
N LEU A 13 29.06 8.31 -31.56
CA LEU A 13 28.44 7.66 -30.42
C LEU A 13 27.33 8.58 -29.90
N VAL A 14 26.11 8.37 -30.39
CA VAL A 14 24.91 8.94 -29.76
C VAL A 14 24.79 8.31 -28.38
N LEU A 15 25.01 9.10 -27.33
CA LEU A 15 24.73 8.72 -25.96
C LEU A 15 23.20 8.57 -25.84
N VAL A 16 22.72 7.34 -26.07
CA VAL A 16 21.34 6.98 -25.75
C VAL A 16 21.22 7.01 -24.23
N GLY A 17 20.51 8.00 -23.72
CA GLY A 17 20.14 8.08 -22.32
C GLY A 17 19.49 6.77 -21.90
N SER A 18 20.16 6.03 -21.02
CA SER A 18 19.57 4.90 -20.31
C SER A 18 18.59 5.47 -19.29
N GLY A 19 17.33 5.66 -19.68
CA GLY A 19 16.33 6.32 -18.84
C GLY A 19 14.95 6.31 -19.44
N CYS A 20 14.47 5.11 -19.75
CA CYS A 20 13.06 4.71 -19.75
C CYS A 20 13.06 3.21 -20.09
N GLY A 21 12.42 2.36 -19.29
CA GLY A 21 12.21 0.95 -19.67
C GLY A 21 11.56 0.89 -21.06
N LYS A 22 11.82 -0.19 -21.82
CA LYS A 22 11.36 -0.35 -23.22
C LYS A 22 9.85 -0.11 -23.44
N ASP A 23 9.06 -0.14 -22.36
CA ASP A 23 7.60 -0.06 -22.36
C ASP A 23 7.08 1.23 -21.69
N GLY A 24 7.96 2.15 -21.28
CA GLY A 24 7.61 3.38 -20.55
C GLY A 24 7.22 3.18 -19.09
N LEU A 25 7.35 1.96 -18.56
CA LEU A 25 7.18 1.65 -17.13
C LEU A 25 8.56 1.70 -16.44
N VAL A 26 8.62 2.30 -15.26
CA VAL A 26 9.85 2.36 -14.46
C VAL A 26 9.62 1.61 -13.14
N PRO A 27 10.26 0.44 -12.92
CA PRO A 27 10.13 -0.30 -11.68
C PRO A 27 10.52 0.55 -10.47
N LEU A 28 9.73 0.52 -9.40
CA LEU A 28 10.00 1.26 -8.17
C LEU A 28 11.37 0.92 -7.58
N LEU A 29 11.77 -0.34 -7.67
CA LEU A 29 13.02 -0.86 -7.09
C LEU A 29 14.27 -0.53 -7.93
N SER A 30 14.13 0.20 -9.03
CA SER A 30 15.27 0.73 -9.80
C SER A 30 15.74 2.07 -9.24
N ASP A 31 16.99 2.46 -9.52
CA ASP A 31 17.52 3.77 -9.14
C ASP A 31 16.67 4.93 -9.68
N GLU A 32 16.14 4.78 -10.88
CA GLU A 32 15.23 5.76 -11.49
C GLU A 32 13.88 5.81 -10.74
N GLY A 33 13.32 4.64 -10.41
CA GLY A 33 12.07 4.53 -9.64
C GLY A 33 12.16 5.12 -8.24
N MET A 34 13.30 4.95 -7.55
CA MET A 34 13.54 5.57 -6.25
C MET A 34 13.68 7.08 -6.37
N LYS A 35 14.38 7.59 -7.39
CA LYS A 35 14.47 9.04 -7.66
C LYS A 35 13.11 9.66 -7.99
N LEU A 36 12.25 8.94 -8.71
CA LEU A 36 10.87 9.35 -8.98
C LEU A 36 10.08 9.49 -7.67
N LEU A 37 10.25 8.57 -6.73
CA LEU A 37 9.63 8.64 -5.41
C LEU A 37 10.14 9.85 -4.61
N ASP A 38 11.45 10.04 -4.54
CA ASP A 38 12.07 11.18 -3.85
C ASP A 38 11.61 12.54 -4.43
N GLY A 39 11.39 12.57 -5.75
CA GLY A 39 10.88 13.75 -6.46
C GLY A 39 9.39 14.03 -6.26
N SER A 40 8.62 13.08 -5.71
CA SER A 40 7.16 13.18 -5.53
C SER A 40 6.79 13.86 -4.20
N ARG A 41 7.36 15.06 -3.97
CA ARG A 41 7.14 15.84 -2.74
C ARG A 41 5.64 16.06 -2.49
N GLY A 42 5.15 15.60 -1.35
CA GLY A 42 3.73 15.70 -0.96
C GLY A 42 2.93 14.40 -1.08
N SER A 43 3.51 13.30 -1.60
CA SER A 43 2.88 11.96 -1.64
C SER A 43 3.63 10.89 -0.83
N GLY A 44 4.69 11.28 -0.12
CA GLY A 44 5.55 10.33 0.61
C GLY A 44 4.85 9.66 1.79
N ARG A 45 3.89 10.36 2.42
CA ARG A 45 3.13 9.80 3.54
C ARG A 45 2.20 8.69 3.08
N GLU A 46 1.50 8.92 1.98
CA GLU A 46 0.55 7.97 1.40
C GLU A 46 1.28 6.73 0.89
N TYR A 47 2.45 6.87 0.29
CA TYR A 47 3.30 5.73 -0.03
C TYR A 47 3.67 4.91 1.21
N VAL A 48 4.07 5.55 2.32
CA VAL A 48 4.43 4.84 3.56
C VAL A 48 3.22 4.14 4.17
N GLU A 49 2.08 4.83 4.30
CA GLU A 49 0.86 4.27 4.88
C GLU A 49 0.32 3.12 4.02
N LEU A 50 0.34 3.27 2.69
CA LEU A 50 -0.13 2.25 1.77
C LEU A 50 0.81 1.05 1.70
N SER A 51 2.13 1.28 1.61
CA SER A 51 3.12 0.20 1.58
C SER A 51 3.11 -0.66 2.85
N ALA A 52 2.87 -0.05 4.01
CA ALA A 52 2.71 -0.76 5.28
C ALA A 52 1.48 -1.69 5.32
N ASN A 53 0.48 -1.42 4.48
CA ASN A 53 -0.78 -2.17 4.43
C ASN A 53 -0.96 -2.99 3.15
N LEU A 54 0.01 -2.94 2.21
CA LEU A 54 -0.12 -3.55 0.89
C LEU A 54 -0.14 -5.07 0.97
N GLN A 55 -1.26 -5.67 0.58
CA GLN A 55 -1.42 -7.11 0.53
C GLN A 55 -1.02 -7.71 -0.82
N THR A 56 -0.48 -8.92 -0.79
CA THR A 56 -0.37 -9.77 -1.99
C THR A 56 -1.72 -10.42 -2.24
N GLN A 57 -2.24 -10.36 -3.46
CA GLN A 57 -3.49 -11.06 -3.79
C GLN A 57 -3.34 -12.58 -3.57
N VAL A 58 -4.33 -13.22 -2.94
CA VAL A 58 -4.26 -14.65 -2.59
C VAL A 58 -4.23 -15.56 -3.82
N ASN A 59 -4.88 -15.15 -4.91
CA ASN A 59 -4.85 -15.85 -6.18
C ASN A 59 -5.03 -14.85 -7.34
N GLN A 60 -5.08 -15.34 -8.58
CA GLN A 60 -5.16 -14.50 -9.78
C GLN A 60 -6.47 -13.72 -9.95
N ALA A 61 -7.55 -14.08 -9.25
CA ALA A 61 -8.85 -13.41 -9.30
C ALA A 61 -9.02 -12.32 -8.20
N PHE A 62 -8.22 -12.38 -7.13
CA PHE A 62 -8.42 -11.59 -5.92
C PHE A 62 -7.83 -10.18 -5.90
N CYS A 63 -7.36 -9.67 -7.04
CA CYS A 63 -6.74 -8.34 -7.11
C CYS A 63 -7.65 -7.21 -6.56
N GLY A 64 -8.96 -7.28 -6.83
CA GLY A 64 -9.95 -6.34 -6.30
C GLY A 64 -10.07 -6.39 -4.77
N VAL A 65 -10.14 -7.59 -4.20
CA VAL A 65 -10.24 -7.82 -2.76
C VAL A 65 -8.96 -7.38 -2.03
N ALA A 66 -7.79 -7.76 -2.56
CA ALA A 66 -6.49 -7.36 -2.01
C ALA A 66 -6.32 -5.82 -2.00
N THR A 67 -6.77 -5.18 -3.08
CA THR A 67 -6.79 -3.72 -3.19
C THR A 67 -7.74 -3.11 -2.15
N ALA A 68 -8.96 -3.64 -2.01
CA ALA A 68 -9.94 -3.15 -1.03
C ALA A 68 -9.42 -3.27 0.41
N ALA A 69 -8.93 -4.45 0.81
CA ALA A 69 -8.36 -4.67 2.14
C ALA A 69 -7.16 -3.74 2.42
N THR A 70 -6.30 -3.53 1.43
CA THR A 70 -5.17 -2.58 1.52
C THR A 70 -5.67 -1.16 1.81
N LEU A 71 -6.64 -0.66 1.03
CA LEU A 71 -7.19 0.69 1.20
C LEU A 71 -7.91 0.85 2.55
N LEU A 72 -8.70 -0.13 2.99
CA LEU A 72 -9.45 -0.05 4.25
C LEU A 72 -8.53 -0.07 5.47
N ASN A 73 -7.45 -0.85 5.43
CA ASN A 73 -6.44 -0.85 6.50
C ASN A 73 -5.67 0.47 6.55
N MET A 74 -5.25 1.00 5.38
CA MET A 74 -4.62 2.32 5.27
C MET A 74 -5.52 3.44 5.83
N LEU A 75 -6.82 3.43 5.49
CA LEU A 75 -7.78 4.43 5.96
C LEU A 75 -8.11 4.34 7.45
N GLU A 76 -7.62 3.31 8.13
CA GLU A 76 -7.95 2.97 9.50
C GLU A 76 -9.44 3.02 9.87
N VAL A 77 -10.31 2.41 9.06
CA VAL A 77 -11.74 2.34 9.40
C VAL A 77 -11.96 1.53 10.70
N ARG A 78 -13.01 1.87 11.45
CA ARG A 78 -13.21 1.39 12.84
C ARG A 78 -13.81 -0.01 12.95
N ASN A 79 -14.76 -0.33 12.08
CA ASN A 79 -15.51 -1.58 12.11
C ASN A 79 -14.80 -2.65 11.29
N ARG A 80 -13.51 -2.90 11.58
CA ARG A 80 -12.78 -3.97 10.89
C ARG A 80 -13.21 -5.31 11.47
N PRO A 81 -13.41 -6.33 10.64
CA PRO A 81 -13.58 -7.69 11.12
C PRO A 81 -12.34 -8.18 11.89
N VAL A 82 -12.50 -9.31 12.58
CA VAL A 82 -11.42 -10.03 13.24
C VAL A 82 -11.29 -11.37 12.52
N ASP A 83 -10.20 -11.53 11.78
CA ASP A 83 -9.83 -12.84 11.27
C ASP A 83 -9.48 -13.77 12.43
N GLU A 84 -9.96 -15.01 12.40
CA GLU A 84 -9.71 -16.03 13.43
C GLU A 84 -8.20 -16.24 13.68
N LEU A 85 -7.36 -16.10 12.65
CA LEU A 85 -5.92 -16.25 12.76
C LEU A 85 -5.25 -15.08 13.51
N TYR A 86 -5.92 -13.93 13.59
CA TYR A 86 -5.41 -12.70 14.18
C TYR A 86 -6.14 -12.28 15.45
N ASP A 87 -7.07 -13.08 15.97
CA ASP A 87 -7.80 -12.78 17.20
C ASP A 87 -6.85 -12.40 18.37
N PRO A 88 -7.12 -11.31 19.11
CA PRO A 88 -8.27 -10.40 19.04
C PRO A 88 -8.04 -9.13 18.20
N TYR A 89 -7.03 -9.12 17.32
CA TYR A 89 -6.60 -7.92 16.59
C TYR A 89 -7.44 -7.68 15.32
N HIS A 90 -8.07 -6.51 15.26
CA HIS A 90 -8.88 -6.06 14.12
C HIS A 90 -8.02 -5.65 12.91
N PHE A 91 -8.16 -6.36 11.78
CA PHE A 91 -7.40 -6.08 10.56
C PHE A 91 -8.11 -6.70 9.34
N PHE A 92 -8.32 -5.93 8.26
CA PHE A 92 -8.91 -6.53 7.05
C PHE A 92 -7.92 -7.45 6.38
N THR A 93 -8.30 -8.70 6.21
CA THR A 93 -7.69 -9.68 5.34
C THR A 93 -8.50 -9.79 4.04
N GLN A 94 -8.03 -10.64 3.13
CA GLN A 94 -8.81 -11.00 1.95
C GLN A 94 -9.91 -12.02 2.24
N LYS A 95 -9.99 -12.59 3.44
CA LYS A 95 -10.99 -13.59 3.83
C LYS A 95 -12.09 -12.96 4.69
N ASP A 96 -11.72 -12.43 5.86
CA ASP A 96 -12.65 -11.86 6.85
C ASP A 96 -13.46 -10.66 6.35
N ILE A 97 -13.03 -9.98 5.27
CA ILE A 97 -13.82 -8.92 4.63
C ILE A 97 -15.18 -9.42 4.11
N PHE A 98 -15.29 -10.72 3.80
CA PHE A 98 -16.54 -11.37 3.41
C PHE A 98 -17.42 -11.75 4.61
N ASP A 99 -16.95 -11.63 5.84
CA ASP A 99 -17.71 -11.95 7.06
C ASP A 99 -18.61 -10.80 7.56
N VAL A 100 -18.95 -9.89 6.65
CA VAL A 100 -19.81 -8.74 6.91
C VAL A 100 -21.05 -8.82 6.03
N ASP A 101 -22.24 -8.79 6.65
CA ASP A 101 -23.53 -8.93 5.95
C ASP A 101 -23.71 -7.92 4.81
N CYS A 102 -23.24 -6.68 5.00
CA CYS A 102 -23.24 -5.68 3.95
C CYS A 102 -22.46 -6.12 2.71
N VAL A 103 -21.27 -6.71 2.91
CA VAL A 103 -20.42 -7.19 1.81
C VAL A 103 -21.10 -8.36 1.12
N ARG A 104 -21.59 -9.36 1.87
CA ARG A 104 -22.31 -10.51 1.31
C ARG A 104 -23.55 -10.11 0.51
N ALA A 105 -24.20 -9.01 0.85
CA ALA A 105 -25.35 -8.48 0.12
C ALA A 105 -25.00 -7.77 -1.21
N VAL A 106 -23.73 -7.45 -1.47
CA VAL A 106 -23.31 -6.87 -2.75
C VAL A 106 -23.45 -7.92 -3.85
N ASN A 107 -24.04 -7.58 -5.00
CA ASN A 107 -24.16 -8.51 -6.12
C ASN A 107 -22.78 -8.85 -6.70
N SER A 108 -22.45 -10.14 -6.81
CA SER A 108 -21.22 -10.62 -7.47
C SER A 108 -21.55 -11.42 -8.73
N HIS A 109 -21.48 -10.75 -9.88
CA HIS A 109 -21.57 -11.34 -11.23
C HIS A 109 -22.67 -12.41 -11.38
N GLY A 110 -23.93 -12.02 -11.18
CA GLY A 110 -25.05 -12.94 -11.40
C GLY A 110 -25.12 -14.09 -10.38
N ASN A 111 -24.30 -14.09 -9.32
CA ASN A 111 -24.51 -14.95 -8.15
C ASN A 111 -25.76 -14.45 -7.41
N PRO A 112 -26.85 -15.24 -7.35
CA PRO A 112 -28.09 -14.83 -6.68
C PRO A 112 -27.93 -14.69 -5.15
N SER A 113 -26.87 -15.27 -4.58
CA SER A 113 -26.58 -15.24 -3.14
C SER A 113 -25.76 -14.03 -2.71
N GLY A 114 -25.38 -13.16 -3.66
CA GLY A 114 -24.54 -11.99 -3.41
C GLY A 114 -23.04 -12.30 -3.49
N MET A 115 -22.23 -11.53 -2.75
CA MET A 115 -20.77 -11.58 -2.84
C MET A 115 -20.21 -12.64 -1.92
N ASP A 116 -19.79 -13.73 -2.54
CA ASP A 116 -19.30 -14.92 -1.87
C ASP A 116 -17.79 -15.11 -2.11
N TYR A 117 -17.07 -15.54 -1.08
CA TYR A 117 -15.62 -15.74 -1.12
C TYR A 117 -15.23 -16.78 -2.16
N ASP A 118 -15.89 -17.95 -2.15
CA ASP A 118 -15.57 -19.05 -3.06
C ASP A 118 -15.91 -18.68 -4.51
N TYR A 119 -17.01 -17.97 -4.73
CA TYR A 119 -17.34 -17.46 -6.05
C TYR A 119 -16.27 -16.47 -6.57
N VAL A 120 -15.87 -15.49 -5.76
CA VAL A 120 -14.88 -14.47 -6.16
C VAL A 120 -13.51 -15.10 -6.44
N LEU A 121 -13.19 -16.26 -5.84
CA LEU A 121 -11.91 -16.95 -6.07
C LEU A 121 -11.73 -17.36 -7.54
N HIS A 122 -12.81 -17.49 -8.29
CA HIS A 122 -12.80 -17.95 -9.67
C HIS A 122 -13.19 -16.88 -10.69
N HIS A 123 -13.85 -15.79 -10.27
CA HIS A 123 -14.45 -14.82 -11.19
C HIS A 123 -13.87 -13.41 -11.07
N GLY A 124 -13.26 -13.07 -9.94
CA GLY A 124 -12.84 -11.70 -9.66
C GLY A 124 -14.03 -10.78 -9.40
N LEU A 125 -13.79 -9.47 -9.49
CA LEU A 125 -14.78 -8.43 -9.22
C LEU A 125 -14.69 -7.30 -10.25
N SER A 126 -15.83 -6.72 -10.65
CA SER A 126 -15.87 -5.48 -11.45
C SER A 126 -15.59 -4.23 -10.62
N LEU A 127 -15.41 -3.09 -11.27
CA LEU A 127 -15.24 -1.79 -10.61
C LEU A 127 -16.43 -1.44 -9.70
N GLY A 128 -17.66 -1.69 -10.18
CA GLY A 128 -18.87 -1.49 -9.39
C GLY A 128 -18.93 -2.37 -8.13
N GLN A 129 -18.44 -3.61 -8.22
CA GLN A 129 -18.47 -4.55 -7.10
C GLN A 129 -17.38 -4.28 -6.07
N VAL A 130 -16.16 -3.94 -6.49
CA VAL A 130 -15.10 -3.47 -5.58
C VAL A 130 -15.58 -2.19 -4.86
N SER A 131 -16.26 -1.28 -5.58
CA SER A 131 -16.89 -0.11 -4.96
C SER A 131 -17.96 -0.50 -3.95
N GLY A 132 -18.82 -1.48 -4.26
CA GLY A 132 -19.86 -1.97 -3.35
C GLY A 132 -19.27 -2.54 -2.05
N MET A 133 -18.23 -3.37 -2.16
CA MET A 133 -17.49 -3.90 -1.01
C MET A 133 -16.90 -2.77 -0.15
N LEU A 134 -16.22 -1.79 -0.77
CA LEU A 134 -15.64 -0.66 -0.05
C LEU A 134 -16.69 0.23 0.62
N ALA A 135 -17.85 0.40 -0.01
CA ALA A 135 -18.94 1.25 0.49
C ALA A 135 -19.54 0.76 1.81
N CYS A 136 -19.35 -0.51 2.18
CA CYS A 136 -19.72 -1.04 3.49
C CYS A 136 -18.92 -0.44 4.65
N PHE A 137 -17.76 0.18 4.37
CA PHE A 137 -16.83 0.64 5.41
C PHE A 137 -16.35 2.08 5.20
N ALA A 138 -16.44 2.60 3.98
CA ALA A 138 -15.90 3.89 3.57
C ALA A 138 -16.86 4.66 2.66
N ASN A 139 -16.65 5.97 2.54
CA ASN A 139 -17.31 6.78 1.52
C ASN A 139 -16.56 6.60 0.20
N VAL A 140 -17.22 6.02 -0.80
CA VAL A 140 -16.60 5.68 -2.09
C VAL A 140 -17.16 6.55 -3.21
N THR A 141 -16.30 7.02 -4.10
CA THR A 141 -16.67 7.68 -5.35
C THR A 141 -16.03 6.94 -6.52
N VAL A 142 -16.82 6.61 -7.54
CA VAL A 142 -16.36 5.89 -8.73
C VAL A 142 -16.36 6.82 -9.93
N TYR A 143 -15.31 6.73 -10.74
CA TYR A 143 -15.12 7.51 -11.95
C TYR A 143 -14.87 6.54 -13.11
N ARG A 144 -15.82 6.46 -14.03
CA ARG A 144 -15.69 5.65 -15.25
C ARG A 144 -15.19 6.50 -16.41
N THR A 145 -14.32 5.91 -17.21
CA THR A 145 -13.92 6.51 -18.49
C THR A 145 -15.01 6.26 -19.55
N PRO A 146 -15.05 7.02 -20.65
CA PRO A 146 -14.47 8.36 -20.80
C PRO A 146 -15.38 9.45 -20.21
N SER A 147 -16.39 9.12 -19.39
CA SER A 147 -17.25 10.12 -18.73
C SER A 147 -16.42 11.13 -17.91
N PHE A 148 -15.29 10.68 -17.37
CA PHE A 148 -14.23 11.53 -16.84
C PHE A 148 -12.98 11.37 -17.70
N ASN A 149 -12.31 12.49 -18.00
CA ASN A 149 -11.10 12.54 -18.83
C ASN A 149 -9.81 12.37 -18.00
N VAL A 150 -8.68 12.30 -18.70
CA VAL A 150 -7.36 12.13 -18.06
C VAL A 150 -6.98 13.30 -17.12
N GLN A 151 -7.45 14.52 -17.40
CA GLN A 151 -7.22 15.66 -16.53
C GLN A 151 -7.96 15.50 -15.19
N ALA A 152 -9.23 15.05 -15.23
CA ALA A 152 -9.98 14.73 -14.03
C ALA A 152 -9.32 13.59 -13.23
N PHE A 153 -8.70 12.63 -13.91
CA PHE A 153 -7.92 11.58 -13.25
C PHE A 153 -6.70 12.14 -12.50
N ARG A 154 -5.89 13.00 -13.14
CA ARG A 154 -4.74 13.69 -12.49
C ARG A 154 -5.16 14.45 -11.25
N GLU A 155 -6.20 15.27 -11.37
CA GLU A 155 -6.71 16.11 -10.28
C GLU A 155 -7.25 15.26 -9.13
N THR A 156 -7.98 14.18 -9.45
CA THR A 156 -8.52 13.26 -8.44
C THR A 156 -7.40 12.57 -7.68
N VAL A 157 -6.35 12.10 -8.36
CA VAL A 157 -5.19 11.46 -7.71
C VAL A 157 -4.46 12.46 -6.83
N LYS A 158 -4.16 13.65 -7.34
CA LYS A 158 -3.48 14.71 -6.57
C LYS A 158 -4.26 15.06 -5.29
N GLN A 159 -5.57 15.24 -5.39
CA GLN A 159 -6.42 15.55 -4.23
C GLN A 159 -6.51 14.37 -3.25
N SER A 160 -6.59 13.14 -3.77
CA SER A 160 -6.68 11.94 -2.93
C SER A 160 -5.41 11.76 -2.11
N LEU A 161 -4.25 11.87 -2.78
CA LEU A 161 -2.95 11.79 -2.11
C LEU A 161 -2.80 12.92 -1.08
N HIS A 162 -3.18 14.15 -1.40
CA HIS A 162 -3.09 15.26 -0.44
C HIS A 162 -3.98 15.11 0.80
N SER A 163 -5.14 14.47 0.65
CA SER A 163 -6.14 14.33 1.74
C SER A 163 -6.00 13.04 2.55
N GLY A 164 -5.07 12.14 2.19
CA GLY A 164 -4.95 10.80 2.78
C GLY A 164 -6.11 9.87 2.40
N ALA A 165 -6.81 10.15 1.29
CA ALA A 165 -7.83 9.25 0.75
C ALA A 165 -7.16 8.08 0.01
N GLY A 166 -7.79 6.90 0.08
CA GLY A 166 -7.36 5.75 -0.70
C GLY A 166 -7.81 5.88 -2.14
N ILE A 167 -6.92 5.63 -3.11
CA ILE A 167 -7.24 5.62 -4.53
C ILE A 167 -6.76 4.32 -5.18
N ALA A 168 -7.62 3.73 -6.01
CA ALA A 168 -7.30 2.56 -6.78
C ALA A 168 -7.83 2.67 -8.21
N VAL A 169 -7.15 1.99 -9.12
CA VAL A 169 -7.50 1.93 -10.54
C VAL A 169 -7.88 0.51 -10.92
N ASN A 170 -8.83 0.39 -11.85
CA ASN A 170 -9.15 -0.84 -12.56
C ASN A 170 -8.66 -0.69 -14.00
N VAL A 171 -7.66 -1.47 -14.38
CA VAL A 171 -6.96 -1.34 -15.66
C VAL A 171 -7.04 -2.63 -16.44
N ASP A 172 -6.91 -2.54 -17.76
CA ASP A 172 -6.56 -3.67 -18.60
C ASP A 172 -5.04 -3.82 -18.73
N ARG A 173 -4.49 -4.95 -18.29
CA ARG A 173 -3.03 -5.19 -18.36
C ARG A 173 -2.50 -5.29 -19.78
N TYR A 174 -3.29 -5.78 -20.73
CA TYR A 174 -2.86 -5.88 -22.12
C TYR A 174 -2.50 -4.51 -22.69
N THR A 175 -3.31 -3.49 -22.39
CA THR A 175 -3.04 -2.09 -22.74
C THR A 175 -1.75 -1.55 -22.10
N LEU A 176 -1.36 -2.08 -20.94
CA LEU A 176 -0.08 -1.77 -20.28
C LEU A 176 1.10 -2.63 -20.77
N GLN A 177 0.91 -3.42 -21.83
CA GLN A 177 1.90 -4.37 -22.35
C GLN A 177 2.33 -5.43 -21.31
N GLN A 178 1.42 -5.77 -20.41
CA GLN A 178 1.61 -6.79 -19.39
C GLN A 178 0.75 -8.01 -19.68
N VAL A 179 1.22 -9.19 -19.29
CA VAL A 179 0.44 -10.43 -19.37
C VAL A 179 -0.74 -10.37 -18.41
N GLY A 180 -1.96 -10.61 -18.91
CA GLY A 180 -3.20 -10.70 -18.12
C GLY A 180 -4.36 -9.96 -18.79
N GLY A 181 -5.45 -9.78 -18.06
CA GLY A 181 -6.60 -8.97 -18.46
C GLY A 181 -6.87 -7.86 -17.46
N GLY A 182 -8.12 -7.73 -17.01
CA GLY A 182 -8.52 -6.78 -15.96
C GLY A 182 -7.71 -6.96 -14.67
N HIS A 183 -7.31 -5.85 -14.05
CA HIS A 183 -6.53 -5.85 -12.81
C HIS A 183 -6.88 -4.64 -11.95
N PHE A 184 -6.75 -4.78 -10.63
CA PHE A 184 -6.89 -3.71 -9.66
C PHE A 184 -5.60 -3.50 -8.89
N SER A 185 -5.23 -2.25 -8.65
CA SER A 185 -4.22 -1.92 -7.63
C SER A 185 -4.35 -0.48 -7.17
N PRO A 186 -3.84 -0.16 -5.98
CA PRO A 186 -3.78 1.21 -5.49
C PRO A 186 -2.72 2.06 -6.20
N ILE A 187 -2.94 3.38 -6.17
CA ILE A 187 -1.94 4.39 -6.52
C ILE A 187 -1.36 4.99 -5.23
N ALA A 188 -0.03 4.98 -5.09
CA ALA A 188 0.64 5.44 -3.86
C ALA A 188 1.32 6.80 -3.96
N ALA A 189 1.69 7.24 -5.17
CA ALA A 189 2.39 8.50 -5.36
C ALA A 189 2.17 9.06 -6.76
N PHE A 190 2.36 10.36 -6.91
CA PHE A 190 2.30 11.04 -8.19
C PHE A 190 3.53 11.94 -8.37
N ASN A 191 4.30 11.69 -9.42
CA ASN A 191 5.39 12.55 -9.84
C ASN A 191 4.86 13.53 -10.89
N GLU A 192 4.51 14.74 -10.48
CA GLU A 192 3.93 15.76 -11.37
C GLU A 192 4.89 16.18 -12.48
N LYS A 193 6.20 16.18 -12.22
CA LYS A 193 7.22 16.65 -13.18
C LYS A 193 7.31 15.75 -14.40
N LEU A 194 7.23 14.43 -14.20
CA LEU A 194 7.29 13.44 -15.27
C LEU A 194 5.92 12.85 -15.63
N ASP A 195 4.86 13.33 -14.98
CA ASP A 195 3.48 12.88 -15.17
C ASP A 195 3.35 11.35 -15.07
N MET A 196 3.86 10.79 -13.97
CA MET A 196 3.84 9.36 -13.68
C MET A 196 3.25 9.06 -12.31
N MET A 197 2.45 8.00 -12.23
CA MET A 197 1.87 7.53 -10.98
C MET A 197 2.47 6.19 -10.57
N LEU A 198 2.71 6.04 -9.27
CA LEU A 198 3.22 4.81 -8.69
C LEU A 198 2.08 3.81 -8.48
N PHE A 199 2.02 2.82 -9.36
CA PHE A 199 1.09 1.71 -9.32
C PHE A 199 1.63 0.60 -8.41
N MET A 200 0.95 0.38 -7.28
CA MET A 200 1.38 -0.57 -6.25
C MET A 200 0.75 -1.93 -6.48
N ASP A 201 1.33 -2.68 -7.43
CA ASP A 201 0.76 -3.94 -7.91
C ASP A 201 0.54 -4.97 -6.78
N VAL A 202 -0.72 -5.36 -6.54
CA VAL A 202 -1.08 -6.41 -5.56
C VAL A 202 -0.73 -7.83 -6.06
N ALA A 203 -0.47 -8.02 -7.35
CA ALA A 203 0.09 -9.25 -7.92
C ALA A 203 1.62 -9.32 -7.70
N ARG A 204 2.04 -9.18 -6.43
CA ARG A 204 3.45 -8.97 -6.05
C ARG A 204 4.39 -10.12 -6.44
N TYR A 205 3.84 -11.32 -6.63
CA TYR A 205 4.56 -12.49 -7.16
C TYR A 205 4.83 -12.42 -8.67
N LYS A 206 4.20 -11.48 -9.38
CA LYS A 206 4.25 -11.37 -10.85
C LYS A 206 4.95 -10.10 -11.31
N TYR A 207 4.62 -8.96 -10.72
CA TYR A 207 5.21 -7.67 -11.07
C TYR A 207 5.58 -6.88 -9.81
N SER A 208 6.70 -6.17 -9.89
CA SER A 208 7.04 -5.16 -8.89
C SER A 208 6.17 -3.92 -9.07
N PRO A 209 5.93 -3.12 -8.01
CA PRO A 209 5.39 -1.78 -8.17
C PRO A 209 6.16 -0.98 -9.22
N ALA A 210 5.45 -0.19 -10.01
CA ALA A 210 6.05 0.53 -11.13
C ALA A 210 5.42 1.92 -11.28
N TRP A 211 6.24 2.87 -11.69
CA TRP A 211 5.80 4.15 -12.20
C TRP A 211 5.28 3.97 -13.61
N ILE A 212 4.07 4.46 -13.86
CA ILE A 212 3.40 4.37 -15.15
C ILE A 212 2.99 5.79 -15.58
N PRO A 213 3.23 6.20 -16.84
CA PRO A 213 2.74 7.47 -17.36
C PRO A 213 1.22 7.57 -17.21
N VAL A 214 0.72 8.74 -16.82
CA VAL A 214 -0.71 8.92 -16.53
C VAL A 214 -1.60 8.61 -17.74
N GLU A 215 -1.20 9.06 -18.93
CA GLU A 215 -1.93 8.75 -20.17
C GLU A 215 -2.05 7.24 -20.41
N LYS A 216 -0.98 6.47 -20.17
CA LYS A 216 -1.03 5.01 -20.32
C LYS A 216 -1.96 4.33 -19.31
N LEU A 217 -1.97 4.81 -18.05
CA LEU A 217 -2.93 4.34 -17.06
C LEU A 217 -4.37 4.67 -17.49
N TYR A 218 -4.60 5.88 -17.98
CA TYR A 218 -5.92 6.31 -18.45
C TYR A 218 -6.39 5.47 -19.64
N ASP A 219 -5.53 5.22 -20.63
CA ASP A 219 -5.85 4.34 -21.77
C ASP A 219 -6.20 2.93 -21.31
N ALA A 220 -5.45 2.38 -20.34
CA ALA A 220 -5.73 1.07 -19.78
C ALA A 220 -7.07 1.02 -19.00
N MET A 221 -7.48 2.13 -18.37
CA MET A 221 -8.82 2.29 -17.79
C MET A 221 -9.90 2.54 -18.85
N ASN A 222 -9.56 3.09 -20.01
CA ASN A 222 -10.47 3.38 -21.12
C ASN A 222 -10.78 2.16 -21.99
N THR A 223 -10.86 1.00 -21.34
CA THR A 223 -11.19 -0.29 -21.94
C THR A 223 -12.50 -0.81 -21.35
N VAL A 224 -13.21 -1.65 -22.10
CA VAL A 224 -14.47 -2.26 -21.62
C VAL A 224 -14.13 -3.45 -20.73
N ASP A 225 -14.79 -3.53 -19.57
CA ASP A 225 -14.87 -4.72 -18.76
C ASP A 225 -16.10 -5.54 -19.20
N PRO A 226 -15.89 -6.71 -19.85
CA PRO A 226 -16.99 -7.51 -20.35
C PRO A 226 -17.88 -8.09 -19.23
N SER A 227 -17.41 -8.11 -17.98
CA SER A 227 -18.17 -8.63 -16.84
C SER A 227 -19.24 -7.67 -16.30
N GLU A 228 -19.16 -6.38 -16.67
CA GLU A 228 -20.12 -5.33 -16.31
C GLU A 228 -20.71 -4.61 -17.55
N ASP A 229 -20.24 -4.95 -18.76
CA ASP A 229 -20.52 -4.23 -20.01
C ASP A 229 -20.34 -2.70 -19.87
N ALA A 230 -19.30 -2.33 -19.13
CA ALA A 230 -19.00 -0.96 -18.77
C ALA A 230 -17.51 -0.68 -18.90
N LYS A 231 -17.15 0.59 -19.06
CA LYS A 231 -15.75 1.02 -19.01
C LYS A 231 -15.18 0.85 -17.61
N ARG A 232 -13.89 0.49 -17.55
CA ARG A 232 -13.11 0.55 -16.32
C ARG A 232 -12.88 2.01 -15.88
N GLY A 233 -12.06 2.21 -14.87
CA GLY A 233 -11.89 3.53 -14.26
C GLY A 233 -11.16 3.47 -12.92
N TRP A 234 -11.38 4.49 -12.10
CA TRP A 234 -10.78 4.58 -10.78
C TRP A 234 -11.84 4.82 -9.71
N LEU A 235 -11.47 4.56 -8.46
CA LEU A 235 -12.29 4.85 -7.30
C LEU A 235 -11.47 5.58 -6.24
N VAL A 236 -12.17 6.36 -5.42
CA VAL A 236 -11.60 7.01 -4.24
C VAL A 236 -12.41 6.61 -3.03
N ALA A 237 -11.74 6.06 -2.01
CA ALA A 237 -12.29 5.69 -0.73
C ALA A 237 -11.84 6.67 0.35
N ARG A 238 -12.78 7.16 1.16
CA ARG A 238 -12.53 8.10 2.26
C ARG A 238 -13.11 7.57 3.55
N ARG A 239 -12.46 7.88 4.66
CA ARG A 239 -12.99 7.58 6.00
C ARG A 239 -14.34 8.31 6.18
N PRO A 240 -15.38 7.65 6.73
CA PRO A 240 -16.64 8.33 7.05
C PRO A 240 -16.43 9.44 8.11
N PRO A 241 -17.17 10.57 8.06
CA PRO A 241 -16.98 11.73 8.94
C PRO A 241 -17.08 11.43 10.45
N ASN A 242 -17.78 10.35 10.84
CA ASN A 242 -18.05 10.00 12.24
C ASN A 242 -16.91 9.21 12.94
N ALA A 243 -15.75 9.09 12.30
CA ALA A 243 -14.60 8.46 12.92
C ALA A 243 -13.85 9.45 13.82
N LYS A 244 -14.03 9.38 15.15
CA LYS A 244 -13.13 10.11 16.06
C LYS A 244 -11.68 9.64 15.84
N PRO A 245 -10.68 10.53 15.81
CA PRO A 245 -9.28 10.12 15.67
C PRO A 245 -8.89 9.16 16.80
N LYS A 246 -8.00 8.20 16.52
CA LYS A 246 -7.33 7.44 17.58
C LYS A 246 -6.59 8.45 18.47
N LYS A 247 -6.70 8.30 19.79
CA LYS A 247 -5.71 8.90 20.70
C LYS A 247 -4.36 8.29 20.32
N VAL A 248 -3.45 9.11 19.83
CA VAL A 248 -2.04 8.72 19.72
C VAL A 248 -1.58 8.41 21.15
N ILE A 249 -1.22 7.16 21.42
CA ILE A 249 -0.64 6.78 22.71
C ILE A 249 0.74 7.43 22.74
N GLY A 250 0.84 8.59 23.43
CA GLY A 250 2.09 9.36 23.50
C GLY A 250 1.95 10.83 23.86
N GLN A 251 0.76 11.43 23.85
CA GLN A 251 0.57 12.72 24.52
C GLN A 251 0.39 12.46 26.02
N LEU A 252 1.51 12.49 26.74
CA LEU A 252 1.50 12.78 28.17
C LEU A 252 0.88 14.17 28.30
N GLU A 253 -0.38 14.25 28.74
CA GLU A 253 -0.96 15.53 29.14
C GLU A 253 -0.16 16.01 30.36
N LEU A 254 0.76 16.96 30.13
CA LEU A 254 1.28 17.81 31.19
C LEU A 254 0.10 18.64 31.68
N GLY A 255 -0.63 18.09 32.65
CA GLY A 255 -1.71 18.78 33.32
C GLY A 255 -1.17 20.09 33.90
N ALA A 256 -1.67 21.21 33.40
CA ALA A 256 -1.55 22.50 34.05
C ALA A 256 -2.37 22.46 35.35
N GLY A 257 -1.77 21.92 36.40
CA GLY A 257 -2.26 22.05 37.77
C GLY A 257 -2.12 23.51 38.19
N ALA A 258 -3.25 24.20 38.29
CA ALA A 258 -3.36 25.54 38.83
C ALA A 258 -2.74 25.59 40.24
N ALA A 259 -1.70 26.41 40.40
CA ALA A 259 -1.18 26.78 41.70
C ALA A 259 -2.13 27.79 42.36
N SER A 260 -2.93 27.34 43.32
CA SER A 260 -3.53 28.20 44.33
C SER A 260 -3.59 27.46 45.66
N GLY A 261 -2.73 27.87 46.59
CA GLY A 261 -2.64 27.26 47.91
C GLY A 261 -1.61 27.98 48.77
N THR A 262 -2.01 29.11 49.34
CA THR A 262 -1.31 29.80 50.44
C THR A 262 -1.34 28.90 51.68
N GLY A 263 -0.17 28.49 52.18
CA GLY A 263 -0.07 27.60 53.33
C GLY A 263 1.33 27.56 53.93
N GLN A 264 1.57 28.52 54.83
CA GLN A 264 2.39 28.47 56.05
C GLN A 264 3.46 27.35 56.17
N LEU A 265 4.73 27.78 56.23
CA LEU A 265 5.87 26.94 56.60
C LEU A 265 5.82 26.65 58.10
N ASP A 266 5.72 25.38 58.46
CA ASP A 266 6.06 24.92 59.81
C ASP A 266 7.10 23.79 59.74
N ALA A 267 8.06 23.88 60.64
CA ALA A 267 9.33 23.17 60.57
C ALA A 267 9.23 21.74 61.10
N GLY A 268 9.90 20.82 60.40
CA GLY A 268 10.41 19.58 60.99
C GLY A 268 9.72 18.30 60.53
N GLN A 269 10.27 17.65 59.50
CA GLN A 269 10.57 16.21 59.56
C GLN A 269 11.50 15.83 58.41
N GLN A 270 12.68 15.28 58.74
CA GLN A 270 13.69 14.81 57.80
C GLN A 270 13.17 13.59 57.01
N ARG A 271 13.43 13.56 55.69
CA ARG A 271 13.42 12.34 54.86
C ARG A 271 14.81 12.15 54.24
N PRO A 272 15.33 10.91 54.17
CA PRO A 272 16.67 10.64 53.62
C PRO A 272 16.70 10.76 52.10
N GLY A 273 17.80 11.28 51.58
CA GLY A 273 18.01 11.61 50.18
C GLY A 273 18.14 10.40 49.24
N LEU A 274 17.63 10.57 48.02
CA LEU A 274 17.95 9.73 46.87
C LEU A 274 19.36 10.05 46.37
N VAL A 275 20.18 9.02 46.24
CA VAL A 275 21.48 9.03 45.56
C VAL A 275 21.25 8.87 44.04
N PRO A 276 21.91 9.64 43.15
CA PRO A 276 21.84 9.40 41.72
C PRO A 276 22.74 8.21 41.34
N ILE A 277 22.16 7.17 40.74
CA ILE A 277 22.92 6.04 40.18
C ILE A 277 23.46 6.43 38.80
N LEU A 278 24.77 6.58 38.70
CA LEU A 278 25.50 6.59 37.42
C LEU A 278 25.41 5.19 36.78
N VAL A 279 24.94 5.12 35.54
CA VAL A 279 24.88 3.88 34.76
C VAL A 279 26.18 3.72 33.95
N GLY A 280 27.02 2.77 34.36
CA GLY A 280 28.26 2.40 33.67
C GLY A 280 28.11 1.19 32.73
N PRO A 281 29.07 0.96 31.82
CA PRO A 281 28.94 0.06 30.67
C PRO A 281 29.24 -1.38 31.06
N THR A 282 28.29 -2.07 31.70
CA THR A 282 28.46 -3.50 32.03
C THR A 282 27.32 -4.39 31.55
N ILE A 283 26.27 -3.83 30.94
CA ILE A 283 25.10 -4.60 30.48
C ILE A 283 25.27 -5.14 29.03
N ALA A 284 26.26 -4.66 28.27
CA ALA A 284 26.47 -5.09 26.89
C ALA A 284 27.03 -6.52 26.73
N VAL A 285 27.61 -7.12 27.78
CA VAL A 285 28.30 -8.42 27.67
C VAL A 285 27.38 -9.62 27.95
N VAL A 286 26.25 -9.44 28.65
CA VAL A 286 25.36 -10.54 29.02
C VAL A 286 24.40 -10.96 27.88
N LEU A 287 24.10 -10.06 26.93
CA LEU A 287 23.20 -10.38 25.82
C LEU A 287 23.84 -11.24 24.71
N VAL A 288 25.16 -11.15 24.50
CA VAL A 288 25.84 -11.87 23.41
C VAL A 288 26.02 -13.36 23.74
N ALA A 289 26.26 -13.72 25.00
CA ALA A 289 26.44 -15.10 25.42
C ALA A 289 25.14 -15.93 25.33
N SER A 290 23.99 -15.30 25.56
CA SER A 290 22.66 -15.95 25.56
C SER A 290 22.20 -16.36 24.15
N VAL A 291 22.58 -15.58 23.13
CA VAL A 291 22.24 -15.86 21.71
C VAL A 291 23.15 -16.95 21.13
N ALA A 292 24.42 -16.97 21.51
CA ALA A 292 25.38 -17.98 21.05
C ALA A 292 25.04 -19.40 21.54
N ALA A 293 24.58 -19.53 22.79
CA ALA A 293 24.13 -20.82 23.35
C ALA A 293 22.85 -21.35 22.67
N ALA A 294 21.93 -20.46 22.27
CA ALA A 294 20.71 -20.84 21.55
C ALA A 294 21.00 -21.30 20.10
N MET A 295 22.02 -20.72 19.44
CA MET A 295 22.41 -21.12 18.08
C MET A 295 23.16 -22.45 18.01
N LEU A 296 23.94 -22.79 19.05
CA LEU A 296 24.61 -24.09 19.13
C LEU A 296 23.63 -25.25 19.37
N LYS A 297 22.58 -25.02 20.18
CA LYS A 297 21.53 -26.04 20.43
C LYS A 297 20.67 -26.31 19.18
N ARG A 298 20.45 -25.31 18.32
CA ARG A 298 19.76 -25.50 17.03
C ARG A 298 20.59 -26.28 16.00
N ARG A 299 21.92 -26.14 15.97
CA ARG A 299 22.77 -26.89 15.03
C ARG A 299 22.84 -28.40 15.32
N GLN A 300 22.57 -28.82 16.55
CA GLN A 300 22.61 -30.24 16.93
C GLN A 300 21.32 -30.98 16.54
N VAL A 301 20.16 -30.31 16.63
CA VAL A 301 18.85 -30.87 16.23
C VAL A 301 18.75 -31.10 14.71
N TYR A 302 19.39 -30.25 13.87
CA TYR A 302 19.38 -30.45 12.41
C TYR A 302 20.33 -31.57 11.92
N ARG A 303 21.26 -32.07 12.75
CA ARG A 303 22.11 -33.21 12.39
C ARG A 303 21.48 -34.57 12.68
N GLU A 304 20.49 -34.64 13.57
CA GLU A 304 19.78 -35.88 13.91
C GLU A 304 18.55 -36.14 13.02
N ILE A 305 18.03 -35.12 12.33
CA ILE A 305 16.88 -35.24 11.40
C ILE A 305 17.33 -35.57 9.96
N GLY A 306 18.64 -35.46 9.65
CA GLY A 306 19.20 -35.74 8.33
C GLY A 306 19.72 -37.17 8.09
N ASN A 307 19.42 -38.11 8.99
CA ASN A 307 19.87 -39.52 8.91
C ASN A 307 18.76 -40.51 9.33
N ILE A 308 17.52 -40.26 8.91
CA ILE A 308 16.42 -41.25 8.83
C ILE A 308 15.87 -41.24 7.41
#